data_AF-A0A536VAY0-F1
#
_entry.id   AF-A0A536VAY0-F1
#
_cell.length_a   1.000
_cell.length_b   1.000
_cell.length_c   1.000
_cell.angle_alpha   90.00
_cell.angle_beta   90.00
_cell.angle_gamma   90.00
#
_symmetry.space_group_name_H-M   'P 1'
#
loop_
_entity.id
_entity.type
_entity.pdbx_description
1 polymer ?
#
loop_
_entity_poly.entity_id
_entity_poly.type
_entity_poly.pdbx_seq_one_letter_code
_entity_poly.pdbx_strand_id
1 'polypeptide(L)'
;MQELMKSMRAAQESMASGMFDNSGTKMGTEMLDTQFATKMTGLRGGLSEAIARQLERQMSATPAQALMPAAAAGAPARSESAVKGTPRQAAFLKDHQDAARAAEAQTGIPATFMVAQAAHETGWGKHEIRHADGSPSFNLFGIKADANWKGPVA
;
A
#
# COMPACT_ATOMS: atom_id res chain seq x y z
N MET A 1 29.99 11.88 20.34
CA MET A 1 29.17 11.31 19.24
C MET A 1 29.81 11.43 17.86
N GLN A 2 30.59 12.47 17.55
CA GLN A 2 31.20 12.63 16.22
C GLN A 2 32.25 11.55 15.87
N GLU A 3 33.08 11.11 16.82
CA GLU A 3 34.09 10.06 16.59
C GLU A 3 33.49 8.65 16.36
N LEU A 4 32.30 8.37 16.91
CA LEU A 4 31.63 7.07 16.77
C LEU A 4 30.98 6.89 15.38
N MET A 5 30.53 7.99 14.79
CA MET A 5 30.06 8.04 13.39
C MET A 5 31.23 7.92 12.39
N LYS A 6 32.42 8.39 12.78
CA LYS A 6 33.66 8.29 12.01
C LYS A 6 34.17 6.86 11.95
N SER A 7 34.16 6.14 13.09
CA SER A 7 34.56 4.74 13.14
C SER A 7 33.62 3.82 12.34
N MET A 8 32.31 4.11 12.35
CA MET A 8 31.35 3.39 11.50
C MET A 8 31.56 3.67 10.00
N ARG A 9 31.96 4.89 9.63
CA ARG A 9 32.24 5.24 8.24
C ARG A 9 33.54 4.61 7.73
N ALA A 10 34.59 4.58 8.54
CA ALA A 10 35.84 3.89 8.20
C ALA A 10 35.62 2.37 7.99
N ALA A 11 34.75 1.76 8.79
CA ALA A 11 34.37 0.36 8.61
C ALA A 11 33.58 0.14 7.29
N GLN A 12 32.70 1.08 6.92
CA GLN A 12 31.95 1.04 5.66
C GLN A 12 32.85 1.23 4.43
N GLU A 13 33.87 2.11 4.51
CA GLU A 13 34.86 2.33 3.44
C GLU A 13 35.76 1.10 3.22
N SER A 14 36.04 0.30 4.26
CA SER A 14 36.84 -0.93 4.12
C SER A 14 36.12 -2.09 3.43
N MET A 15 34.78 -2.05 3.38
CA MET A 15 33.92 -3.11 2.82
C MET A 15 33.38 -2.77 1.43
N ALA A 16 33.44 -1.50 1.01
CA ALA A 16 33.00 -1.04 -0.30
C ALA A 16 34.22 -0.71 -1.18
N SER A 17 34.89 -1.74 -1.70
CA SER A 17 35.84 -1.55 -2.79
C SER A 17 35.09 -1.48 -4.11
N GLY A 18 35.21 -0.36 -4.82
CA GLY A 18 35.15 -0.37 -6.29
C GLY A 18 34.37 0.77 -6.93
N MET A 19 35.10 1.79 -7.37
CA MET A 19 34.86 2.51 -8.64
C MET A 19 33.67 3.52 -8.74
N PHE A 20 32.86 3.73 -7.69
CA PHE A 20 31.76 4.73 -7.70
C PHE A 20 31.86 5.84 -6.64
N ASP A 21 32.93 5.86 -5.84
CA ASP A 21 33.16 6.86 -4.80
C ASP A 21 33.68 8.18 -5.38
N ASN A 22 32.80 8.96 -6.00
CA ASN A 22 33.13 10.32 -6.40
C ASN A 22 33.06 11.27 -5.19
N SER A 23 34.00 12.21 -5.09
CA SER A 23 34.03 13.24 -4.04
C SER A 23 32.74 14.07 -3.99
N GLY A 24 32.05 14.21 -5.12
CA GLY A 24 30.72 14.82 -5.21
C GLY A 24 29.62 14.05 -4.46
N THR A 25 29.65 12.72 -4.47
CA THR A 25 28.69 11.89 -3.72
C THR A 25 28.95 12.00 -2.21
N LYS A 26 30.23 12.05 -1.81
CA LYS A 26 30.61 12.27 -0.40
C LYS A 26 30.13 13.63 0.10
N MET A 27 30.33 14.71 -0.67
CA MET A 27 29.86 16.05 -0.33
C MET A 27 28.33 16.15 -0.28
N GLY A 28 27.62 15.52 -1.22
CA GLY A 28 26.15 15.47 -1.21
C GLY A 28 25.59 14.71 0.00
N THR A 29 26.24 13.61 0.38
CA THR A 29 25.89 12.83 1.58
C THR A 29 26.17 13.64 2.86
N GLU A 30 27.31 14.32 2.94
CA GLU A 30 27.63 15.20 4.08
C GLU A 30 26.66 16.37 4.24
N MET A 31 26.24 16.98 3.13
CA MET A 31 25.26 18.07 3.14
C MET A 31 23.89 17.57 3.61
N LEU A 32 23.47 16.38 3.15
CA LEU A 32 22.22 15.75 3.56
C LEU A 32 22.24 15.36 5.05
N ASP A 33 23.34 14.77 5.52
CA ASP A 33 23.53 14.42 6.93
C ASP A 33 23.52 15.66 7.83
N THR A 34 24.14 16.77 7.40
CA THR A 34 24.13 18.05 8.14
C THR A 34 22.71 18.61 8.28
N GLN A 35 21.91 18.51 7.20
CA GLN A 35 20.50 18.91 7.23
C GLN A 35 19.67 17.99 8.15
N PHE A 36 19.93 16.68 8.13
CA PHE A 36 19.27 15.72 9.02
C PHE A 36 19.63 15.97 10.48
N ALA A 37 20.90 16.19 10.78
CA ALA A 37 21.38 16.51 12.11
C ALA A 37 20.71 17.80 12.63
N THR A 38 20.65 18.85 11.80
CA THR A 38 19.99 20.13 12.17
C THR A 38 18.49 19.95 12.43
N LYS A 39 17.80 19.08 11.69
CA LYS A 39 16.39 18.73 11.95
C LYS A 39 16.20 17.90 13.23
N MET A 40 17.21 17.13 13.62
CA MET A 40 17.15 16.25 14.79
C MET A 40 17.62 16.94 16.09
N THR A 41 18.52 17.94 16.01
CA THR A 41 19.07 18.62 17.19
C THR A 41 18.39 19.95 17.47
N GLY A 42 17.38 19.91 18.34
CA GLY A 42 17.17 20.96 19.36
C GLY A 42 16.62 22.33 18.96
N LEU A 43 16.18 22.56 17.72
CA LEU A 43 15.42 23.76 17.38
C LEU A 43 13.95 23.63 17.83
N ARG A 44 13.38 24.72 18.36
CA ARG A 44 11.99 24.80 18.85
C ARG A 44 11.03 24.46 17.70
N GLY A 45 10.34 23.32 17.80
CA GLY A 45 9.53 22.73 16.71
C GLY A 45 10.11 21.47 16.02
N GLY A 46 11.22 20.91 16.51
CA GLY A 46 11.85 19.70 15.96
C GLY A 46 11.05 18.40 16.15
N LEU A 47 11.52 17.33 15.51
CA LEU A 47 10.87 16.00 15.50
C LEU A 47 10.58 15.46 16.91
N SER A 48 11.45 15.76 17.89
CA SER A 48 11.29 15.39 19.29
C SER A 48 10.06 16.02 19.94
N GLU A 49 9.72 17.27 19.60
CA GLU A 49 8.52 17.95 20.11
C GLU A 49 7.24 17.39 19.46
N ALA A 50 7.32 16.96 18.19
CA ALA A 50 6.24 16.24 17.52
C ALA A 50 6.01 14.85 18.15
N ILE A 51 7.09 14.13 18.47
CA ILE A 51 7.02 12.84 19.19
C ILE A 51 6.47 13.05 20.61
N ALA A 52 6.91 14.07 21.33
CA ALA A 52 6.40 14.38 22.67
C ALA A 52 4.89 14.67 22.64
N ARG A 53 4.41 15.48 21.68
CA ARG A 53 2.97 15.74 21.50
C ARG A 53 2.17 14.49 21.11
N GLN A 54 2.78 13.58 20.35
CA GLN A 54 2.15 12.30 19.99
C GLN A 54 2.04 11.40 21.23
N LEU A 55 3.10 11.30 22.01
CA LEU A 55 3.15 10.48 23.23
C LEU A 55 2.19 11.02 24.30
N GLU A 56 2.11 12.34 24.46
CA GLU A 56 1.21 12.99 25.40
C GLU A 56 -0.27 12.73 25.06
N ARG A 57 -0.65 12.74 23.78
CA ARG A 57 -1.98 12.31 23.32
C ARG A 57 -2.24 10.82 23.57
N GLN A 58 -1.23 9.97 23.43
CA GLN A 58 -1.37 8.54 23.70
C GLN A 58 -1.46 8.23 25.19
N MET A 59 -0.79 9.00 26.05
CA MET A 59 -0.80 8.80 27.51
C MET A 59 -2.02 9.42 28.20
N SER A 60 -2.60 10.49 27.63
CA SER A 60 -3.84 11.10 28.14
C SER A 60 -5.11 10.34 27.74
N ALA A 61 -5.00 9.28 26.92
CA ALA A 61 -6.06 8.30 26.70
C ALA A 61 -6.17 7.31 27.88
N THR A 62 -6.63 7.79 29.03
CA THR A 62 -7.08 6.92 30.13
C THR A 62 -8.52 6.42 29.83
N PRO A 63 -8.81 5.11 29.93
CA PRO A 63 -10.12 4.57 29.60
C PRO A 63 -11.03 4.64 30.83
N ALA A 64 -11.70 5.77 31.04
CA ALA A 64 -12.75 5.90 32.04
C ALA A 64 -14.14 5.97 31.39
N GLN A 65 -14.51 4.92 30.66
CA GLN A 65 -15.91 4.50 30.46
C GLN A 65 -15.95 3.12 29.80
N ALA A 66 -15.76 2.10 30.63
CA ALA A 66 -16.10 0.72 30.31
C ALA A 66 -17.43 0.37 30.99
N LEU A 67 -18.51 0.41 30.22
CA LEU A 67 -19.66 -0.48 30.39
C LEU A 67 -19.91 -1.11 29.01
N MET A 68 -19.39 -2.32 28.81
CA MET A 68 -19.67 -3.18 27.65
C MET A 68 -20.88 -4.12 27.94
N PRO A 69 -21.42 -4.87 26.95
CA PRO A 69 -20.72 -5.95 26.22
C PRO A 69 -20.70 -5.71 24.70
N ALA A 70 -19.54 -5.74 24.02
CA ALA A 70 -18.78 -6.91 23.56
C ALA A 70 -19.35 -7.56 22.27
N ALA A 71 -18.80 -7.20 21.11
CA ALA A 71 -18.33 -8.14 20.07
C ALA A 71 -17.67 -7.41 18.88
N ALA A 72 -16.59 -8.01 18.39
CA ALA A 72 -15.80 -7.74 17.19
C ALA A 72 -14.66 -6.69 17.30
N ALA A 73 -13.47 -7.26 17.12
CA ALA A 73 -12.15 -6.72 17.34
C ALA A 73 -11.76 -5.56 16.42
N GLY A 74 -10.89 -4.70 16.96
CA GLY A 74 -10.21 -3.66 16.22
C GLY A 74 -9.33 -4.22 15.11
N ALA A 75 -9.58 -3.76 13.90
CA ALA A 75 -8.52 -3.50 12.94
C ALA A 75 -8.00 -2.08 13.19
N PRO A 76 -6.70 -1.77 13.01
CA PRO A 76 -6.28 -0.38 12.91
C PRO A 76 -7.07 0.20 11.73
N ALA A 77 -7.83 1.27 11.98
CA ALA A 77 -8.35 2.12 10.93
C ALA A 77 -7.13 2.66 10.19
N ARG A 78 -6.67 1.92 9.17
CA ARG A 78 -5.85 2.49 8.12
C ARG A 78 -6.64 3.69 7.68
N SER A 79 -6.03 4.87 7.82
CA SER A 79 -6.56 6.07 7.21
C SER A 79 -6.60 5.77 5.72
N GLU A 80 -7.73 5.26 5.25
CA GLU A 80 -8.10 5.30 3.86
C GLU A 80 -8.20 6.78 3.57
N SER A 81 -7.09 7.37 3.17
CA SER A 81 -7.14 8.36 2.10
C SER A 81 -7.88 7.67 0.96
N ALA A 82 -9.21 7.70 1.04
CA ALA A 82 -10.11 7.18 0.05
C ALA A 82 -9.84 8.04 -1.17
N VAL A 83 -8.88 7.59 -2.00
CA VAL A 83 -8.80 8.01 -3.38
C VAL A 83 -10.20 7.69 -3.89
N LYS A 84 -11.04 8.73 -4.00
CA LYS A 84 -12.38 8.57 -4.54
C LYS A 84 -12.17 8.09 -5.96
N GLY A 85 -12.36 6.79 -6.15
CA GLY A 85 -12.32 6.18 -7.45
C GLY A 85 -13.30 6.90 -8.37
N THR A 86 -13.02 6.87 -9.66
CA THR A 86 -13.98 7.37 -10.65
C THR A 86 -15.32 6.62 -10.50
N PRO A 87 -16.46 7.22 -10.90
CA PRO A 87 -17.76 6.54 -10.82
C PRO A 87 -17.76 5.15 -11.48
N ARG A 88 -16.99 4.97 -12.55
CA ARG A 88 -16.80 3.68 -13.23
C ARG A 88 -16.16 2.64 -12.32
N GLN A 89 -15.09 3.02 -11.61
CA GLN A 89 -14.38 2.13 -10.69
C GLN A 89 -15.31 1.70 -9.55
N ALA A 90 -16.08 2.64 -9.00
CA ALA A 90 -17.07 2.35 -7.96
C ALA A 90 -18.17 1.40 -8.46
N ALA A 91 -18.69 1.61 -9.68
CA ALA A 91 -19.67 0.72 -10.30
C ALA A 91 -19.11 -0.69 -10.52
N PHE A 92 -17.90 -0.79 -11.08
CA PHE A 92 -17.21 -2.06 -11.29
C PHE A 92 -17.03 -2.85 -9.98
N LEU A 93 -16.59 -2.18 -8.90
CA LEU A 93 -16.51 -2.80 -7.58
C LEU A 93 -17.87 -3.31 -7.11
N LYS A 94 -18.89 -2.46 -7.21
CA LYS A 94 -20.25 -2.78 -6.77
C LYS A 94 -20.82 -4.00 -7.51
N ASP A 95 -20.53 -4.14 -8.80
CA ASP A 95 -21.09 -5.17 -9.65
C ASP A 95 -20.35 -6.51 -9.52
N HIS A 96 -19.08 -6.51 -9.11
CA HIS A 96 -18.26 -7.73 -9.00
C HIS A 96 -17.92 -8.18 -7.58
N GLN A 97 -18.11 -7.34 -6.57
CA GLN A 97 -17.78 -7.67 -5.17
C GLN A 97 -18.47 -8.95 -4.66
N ASP A 98 -19.73 -9.18 -5.04
CA ASP A 98 -20.49 -10.34 -4.54
C ASP A 98 -19.97 -11.64 -5.13
N ALA A 99 -19.70 -11.64 -6.44
CA ALA A 99 -19.10 -12.79 -7.12
C ALA A 99 -17.69 -13.09 -6.58
N ALA A 100 -16.88 -12.05 -6.35
CA ALA A 100 -15.54 -12.20 -5.79
C ALA A 100 -15.57 -12.76 -4.35
N ARG A 101 -16.52 -12.32 -3.50
CA ARG A 101 -16.72 -12.89 -2.16
C ARG A 101 -17.16 -14.35 -2.19
N ALA A 102 -18.04 -14.70 -3.13
CA ALA A 102 -18.44 -16.10 -3.32
C ALA A 102 -17.26 -16.99 -3.73
N ALA A 103 -16.41 -16.50 -4.63
CA ALA A 103 -15.22 -17.20 -5.06
C ALA A 103 -14.16 -17.29 -3.95
N GLU A 104 -14.00 -16.25 -3.13
CA GLU A 104 -13.18 -16.29 -1.91
C GLU A 104 -13.65 -17.38 -0.95
N ALA A 105 -14.95 -17.48 -0.68
CA ALA A 105 -15.49 -18.50 0.21
C ALA A 105 -15.22 -19.93 -0.27
N GLN A 106 -15.11 -20.15 -1.59
CA GLN A 106 -14.86 -21.46 -2.18
C GLN A 106 -13.37 -21.79 -2.32
N THR A 107 -12.53 -20.80 -2.58
CA THR A 107 -11.13 -20.99 -2.96
C THR A 107 -10.14 -20.59 -1.87
N GLY A 108 -10.56 -19.75 -0.93
CA GLY A 108 -9.68 -19.09 0.04
C GLY A 108 -8.83 -17.95 -0.55
N ILE A 109 -8.96 -17.65 -1.84
CA ILE A 109 -8.26 -16.53 -2.48
C ILE A 109 -9.02 -15.24 -2.13
N PRO A 110 -8.39 -14.21 -1.53
CA PRO A 110 -9.12 -13.02 -1.10
C PRO A 110 -9.83 -12.30 -2.26
N ALA A 111 -11.09 -11.90 -2.05
CA ALA A 111 -11.92 -11.26 -3.09
C ALA A 111 -11.26 -10.02 -3.70
N THR A 112 -10.51 -9.27 -2.89
CA THR A 112 -9.77 -8.09 -3.34
C THR A 112 -8.79 -8.42 -4.48
N PHE A 113 -8.12 -9.58 -4.45
CA PHE A 113 -7.22 -9.99 -5.54
C PHE A 113 -8.01 -10.26 -6.82
N MET A 114 -9.16 -10.93 -6.72
CA MET A 114 -9.98 -11.23 -7.89
C MET A 114 -10.52 -9.96 -8.55
N VAL A 115 -11.07 -9.03 -7.75
CA VAL A 115 -11.57 -7.75 -8.27
C VAL A 115 -10.45 -6.89 -8.84
N ALA A 116 -9.29 -6.84 -8.16
CA ALA A 116 -8.14 -6.07 -8.64
C ALA A 116 -7.61 -6.61 -9.97
N GLN A 117 -7.50 -7.93 -10.11
CA GLN A 117 -7.07 -8.55 -11.36
C GLN A 117 -8.10 -8.31 -12.47
N ALA A 118 -9.39 -8.56 -12.22
CA ALA A 118 -10.45 -8.29 -13.19
C ALA A 118 -10.45 -6.81 -13.63
N ALA A 119 -10.22 -5.88 -12.70
CA ALA A 119 -10.08 -4.46 -13.00
C ALA A 119 -8.84 -4.15 -13.84
N HIS A 120 -7.72 -4.83 -13.59
CA HIS A 120 -6.50 -4.67 -14.38
C HIS A 120 -6.69 -5.15 -15.82
N GLU A 121 -7.21 -6.37 -16.00
CA GLU A 121 -7.39 -7.00 -17.31
C GLU A 121 -8.39 -6.24 -18.19
N THR A 122 -9.51 -5.80 -17.60
CA THR A 122 -10.57 -5.09 -18.36
C THR A 122 -10.37 -3.57 -18.39
N GLY A 123 -9.39 -3.04 -17.65
CA GLY A 123 -9.27 -1.60 -17.40
C GLY A 123 -10.52 -1.02 -16.75
N TRP A 124 -10.95 -1.60 -15.63
CA TRP A 124 -12.18 -1.25 -14.89
C TRP A 124 -13.45 -1.39 -15.75
N GLY A 125 -13.53 -2.47 -16.52
CA GLY A 125 -14.63 -2.78 -17.44
C GLY A 125 -14.60 -2.01 -18.77
N LYS A 126 -13.56 -1.20 -19.05
CA LYS A 126 -13.47 -0.40 -20.30
C LYS A 126 -13.33 -1.27 -21.54
N HIS A 127 -12.59 -2.37 -21.44
CA HIS A 127 -12.27 -3.28 -22.53
C HIS A 127 -12.80 -4.68 -22.21
N GLU A 128 -14.12 -4.80 -22.04
CA GLU A 128 -14.77 -6.10 -21.86
C GLU A 128 -14.89 -6.85 -23.19
N ILE A 129 -14.66 -8.16 -23.14
CA ILE A 129 -14.96 -9.06 -24.25
C ILE A 129 -16.48 -9.11 -24.43
N ARG A 130 -16.94 -8.87 -25.65
CA ARG A 130 -18.36 -8.85 -26.03
C ARG A 130 -18.61 -9.87 -27.12
N HIS A 131 -19.80 -10.45 -27.12
CA HIS A 131 -20.27 -11.28 -28.22
C HIS A 131 -20.50 -10.43 -29.48
N ALA A 132 -20.69 -11.10 -30.63
CA ALA A 132 -20.96 -10.44 -31.91
C ALA A 132 -22.21 -9.54 -31.91
N ASP A 133 -23.18 -9.81 -31.03
CA ASP A 133 -24.39 -9.00 -30.83
C ASP A 133 -24.16 -7.77 -29.91
N GLY A 134 -22.94 -7.60 -29.39
CA GLY A 134 -22.56 -6.52 -28.47
C GLY A 134 -22.87 -6.80 -26.99
N SER A 135 -23.51 -7.93 -26.66
CA SER A 135 -23.77 -8.33 -25.29
C SER A 135 -22.47 -8.68 -24.54
N PRO A 136 -22.41 -8.47 -23.21
CA PRO A 136 -21.21 -8.78 -22.42
C PRO A 136 -21.01 -10.29 -22.31
N SER A 137 -19.77 -10.75 -22.51
CA SER A 137 -19.42 -12.17 -22.32
C SER A 137 -19.22 -12.57 -20.86
N PHE A 138 -19.11 -11.59 -19.97
CA PHE A 138 -18.68 -11.74 -18.57
C PHE A 138 -17.29 -12.39 -18.38
N ASN A 139 -16.50 -12.52 -19.46
CA ASN A 139 -15.14 -13.01 -19.40
C ASN A 139 -14.17 -11.89 -19.00
N LEU A 140 -14.15 -11.56 -17.70
CA LEU A 140 -13.33 -10.48 -17.15
C LEU A 140 -11.82 -10.80 -17.12
N PHE A 141 -11.45 -12.08 -17.22
CA PHE A 141 -10.08 -12.55 -17.09
C PHE A 141 -9.45 -12.99 -18.42
N GLY A 142 -10.17 -12.85 -19.53
CA GLY A 142 -9.68 -13.26 -20.85
C GLY A 142 -9.41 -14.77 -20.96
N ILE A 143 -10.15 -15.59 -20.22
CA ILE A 143 -9.98 -17.05 -20.24
C ILE A 143 -10.37 -17.55 -21.63
N LYS A 144 -9.45 -18.24 -22.29
CA LYS A 144 -9.70 -18.84 -23.60
C LYS A 144 -10.49 -20.13 -23.45
N ALA A 145 -11.41 -20.37 -24.37
CA ALA A 145 -12.09 -21.65 -24.49
C ALA A 145 -11.11 -22.68 -25.06
N ASP A 146 -10.84 -23.75 -24.31
CA ASP A 146 -10.09 -24.91 -24.79
C ASP A 146 -11.02 -25.90 -25.51
N ALA A 147 -10.48 -27.03 -25.96
CA ALA A 147 -11.27 -28.07 -26.63
C ALA A 147 -12.33 -28.73 -25.72
N ASN A 148 -12.23 -28.57 -24.40
CA ASN A 148 -13.16 -29.16 -23.44
C ASN A 148 -14.28 -28.19 -23.04
N TRP A 149 -14.19 -26.91 -23.43
CA TRP A 149 -15.22 -25.92 -23.17
C TRP A 149 -16.48 -26.20 -24.00
N LYS A 150 -17.61 -26.38 -23.32
CA LYS A 150 -18.92 -26.65 -23.94
C LYS A 150 -19.90 -25.47 -23.84
N GLY A 151 -19.44 -24.35 -23.27
CA GLY A 151 -20.25 -23.15 -23.07
C GLY A 151 -20.23 -22.22 -24.29
N PRO A 152 -21.00 -21.12 -24.22
CA PRO A 152 -20.93 -20.07 -25.23
C PRO A 152 -19.53 -19.45 -25.29
N VAL A 153 -19.15 -18.94 -26.46
CA VAL A 153 -17.92 -18.18 -26.71
C VAL A 153 -18.27 -16.84 -27.34
N ALA A 154 -17.45 -15.83 -27.07
CA ALA A 154 -17.59 -14.49 -27.58
C ALA A 154 -16.61 -14.23 -28.73
#